data_AF-A0A429FHB8-F1
#
_entry.id   AF-A0A429FHB8-F1
#
_cell.length_a   1.000
_cell.length_b   1.000
_cell.length_c   1.000
_cell.angle_alpha   90.00
_cell.angle_beta   90.00
_cell.angle_gamma   90.00
#
_symmetry.space_group_name_H-M   'P 1'
#
loop_
_entity.id
_entity.type
_entity.pdbx_description
1 polymer ?
#
loop_
_entity_poly.entity_id
_entity_poly.type
_entity_poly.pdbx_seq_one_letter_code
_entity_poly.pdbx_strand_id
1 'polypeptide(L)'
;MTVQKEDQQVTESAAPKKPSEVFTEKVHRLVREGNVRRIVVKDTQERVIIDVPVNAGLVAAVFAPVVTAAGAITALAGPWSIAVERRGDPAPEEKPS
;
A
#
# COMPACT_ATOMS: atom_id res chain seq x y z
N MET A 1 -53.29 24.84 0.77
CA MET A 1 -52.29 24.87 -0.30
C MET A 1 -50.93 24.82 0.40
N THR A 2 -50.38 23.64 0.71
CA THR A 2 -49.35 22.92 -0.09
C THR A 2 -48.16 23.84 -0.45
N VAL A 3 -46.88 23.50 -0.26
CA VAL A 3 -46.12 22.30 0.14
C VAL A 3 -44.74 22.81 0.62
N GLN A 4 -44.15 22.12 1.60
CA GLN A 4 -42.77 22.26 2.05
C GLN A 4 -41.77 22.01 0.91
N LYS A 5 -40.77 22.89 0.76
CA LYS A 5 -39.61 22.63 -0.08
C LYS A 5 -38.69 21.60 0.57
N GLU A 6 -38.69 20.41 -0.02
CA GLU A 6 -37.48 19.68 -0.44
C GLU A 6 -36.57 19.12 0.67
N ASP A 7 -36.98 17.93 1.14
CA ASP A 7 -36.15 16.73 1.21
C ASP A 7 -34.83 16.80 0.41
N GLN A 8 -33.71 16.90 1.13
CA GLN A 8 -32.56 15.98 1.03
C GLN A 8 -31.35 16.59 1.76
N GLN A 9 -31.19 16.25 3.03
CA GLN A 9 -29.86 15.99 3.54
C GLN A 9 -29.86 14.60 4.15
N VAL A 10 -29.83 13.66 3.21
CA VAL A 10 -29.27 12.31 3.28
C VAL A 10 -28.53 12.06 4.58
N THR A 11 -29.23 11.33 5.45
CA THR A 11 -28.73 10.22 6.26
C THR A 11 -27.23 10.29 6.56
N GLU A 12 -26.95 10.79 7.76
CA GLU A 12 -25.78 10.50 8.57
C GLU A 12 -25.57 8.98 8.61
N SER A 13 -24.96 8.43 7.56
CA SER A 13 -24.37 7.11 7.58
C SER A 13 -23.15 7.23 8.49
N ALA A 14 -23.38 7.06 9.79
CA ALA A 14 -22.37 6.55 10.70
C ALA A 14 -22.02 5.12 10.28
N ALA A 15 -21.44 4.95 9.09
CA ALA A 15 -20.77 3.73 8.71
C ALA A 15 -19.52 3.62 9.59
N PRO A 16 -19.26 2.47 10.24
CA PRO A 16 -18.00 2.29 10.96
C PRO A 16 -16.85 2.57 9.99
N LYS A 17 -15.99 3.54 10.31
CA LYS A 17 -14.83 3.89 9.48
C LYS A 17 -14.13 2.59 9.11
N LYS A 18 -13.96 2.34 7.81
CA LYS A 18 -13.33 1.12 7.33
C LYS A 18 -11.93 1.05 7.96
N PRO A 19 -11.42 -0.13 8.33
CA PRO A 19 -10.08 -0.26 8.91
C PRO A 19 -8.99 0.43 8.07
N SER A 20 -9.17 0.46 6.75
CA SER A 20 -8.32 1.19 5.80
C SER A 20 -8.30 2.70 6.01
N GLU A 21 -9.44 3.31 6.34
CA GLU A 21 -9.57 4.75 6.55
C GLU A 21 -8.89 5.17 7.86
N VAL A 22 -9.13 4.41 8.93
CA VAL A 22 -8.50 4.64 10.25
C VAL A 22 -6.98 4.52 10.16
N PHE A 23 -6.49 3.51 9.46
CA PHE A 23 -5.05 3.34 9.22
C PHE A 23 -4.46 4.50 8.42
N THR A 24 -5.14 4.91 7.33
CA THR A 24 -4.70 6.01 6.47
C THR A 24 -4.63 7.33 7.24
N GLU A 25 -5.65 7.63 8.05
CA GLU A 25 -5.66 8.82 8.91
C GLU A 25 -4.47 8.83 9.89
N LYS A 26 -4.19 7.68 10.52
CA LYS A 26 -3.10 7.53 11.49
C LYS A 26 -1.73 7.68 10.82
N VAL A 27 -1.52 7.05 9.67
CA VAL A 27 -0.27 7.18 8.91
C VAL A 27 -0.06 8.62 8.46
N HIS A 28 -1.09 9.28 7.91
CA HIS A 28 -0.98 10.65 7.43
C HIS A 28 -0.64 11.65 8.56
N ARG A 29 -1.23 11.46 9.75
CA ARG A 29 -0.89 12.25 10.94
C ARG A 29 0.58 12.08 11.33
N LEU A 30 1.03 10.83 11.43
CA LEU A 30 2.41 10.49 11.81
C LEU A 30 3.47 10.98 10.81
N VAL A 31 3.17 10.91 9.51
CA VAL A 31 4.06 11.45 8.47
C VAL A 31 4.14 12.98 8.58
N ARG A 32 3.02 13.65 8.88
CA ARG A 32 2.97 15.11 9.05
C ARG A 32 3.69 15.60 10.30
N GLU A 33 3.71 14.79 11.36
CA GLU A 33 4.54 15.02 12.55
C GLU A 33 6.04 14.88 12.28
N GLY A 34 6.45 14.28 11.15
CA GLY A 34 7.83 14.29 10.65
C GLY A 34 8.83 13.40 11.41
N ASN A 35 8.41 12.74 12.50
CA ASN A 35 9.30 11.89 13.31
C ASN A 35 9.39 10.43 12.82
N VAL A 36 8.53 10.03 11.88
CA VAL A 36 8.50 8.64 11.39
C VAL A 36 9.45 8.45 10.21
N ARG A 37 10.48 7.61 10.42
CA ARG A 37 11.50 7.30 9.42
C ARG A 37 11.33 5.92 8.77
N ARG A 38 10.58 5.02 9.42
CA ARG A 38 10.40 3.62 9.00
C ARG A 38 8.99 3.14 9.32
N ILE A 39 8.35 2.45 8.38
CA ILE A 39 7.03 1.85 8.52
C ILE A 39 7.23 0.32 8.55
N VAL A 40 6.82 -0.30 9.65
CA VAL A 40 6.89 -1.75 9.85
C VAL A 40 5.47 -2.27 10.04
N VAL A 41 5.04 -3.19 9.16
CA VAL A 41 3.76 -3.89 9.27
C VAL A 41 4.04 -5.28 9.81
N LYS A 42 3.35 -5.63 10.89
CA LYS A 42 3.40 -6.96 11.50
C LYS A 42 2.06 -7.66 11.35
N ASP A 43 2.08 -8.98 11.25
CA ASP A 43 0.89 -9.83 11.30
C ASP A 43 0.46 -10.12 12.76
N THR A 44 -0.67 -10.81 12.97
CA THR A 44 -1.21 -11.20 14.28
C THR A 44 -0.26 -12.06 15.11
N GLN A 45 0.76 -12.68 14.49
CA GLN A 45 1.82 -13.45 15.13
C GLN A 45 3.09 -12.62 15.39
N GLU A 46 2.99 -11.29 15.34
CA GLU A 46 4.09 -10.31 15.48
C GLU A 46 5.24 -10.42 14.46
N ARG A 47 5.09 -11.24 13.42
CA ARG A 47 6.07 -11.37 12.34
C ARG A 47 6.03 -10.14 11.44
N VAL A 48 7.21 -9.60 11.12
CA VAL A 48 7.35 -8.47 10.19
C VAL A 48 7.05 -8.96 8.78
N ILE A 49 6.00 -8.40 8.17
CA ILE A 49 5.57 -8.72 6.81
C ILE A 49 6.14 -7.69 5.83
N ILE A 50 6.18 -6.42 6.24
CA ILE A 50 6.69 -5.31 5.43
C ILE A 50 7.53 -4.41 6.34
N ASP A 51 8.75 -4.08 5.92
CA ASP A 51 9.60 -3.04 6.53
C ASP A 51 10.10 -2.11 5.44
N VAL A 52 9.61 -0.86 5.43
CA VAL A 52 9.98 0.14 4.42
C VAL A 52 10.34 1.48 5.06
N PRO A 53 11.49 2.09 4.70
CA PRO A 53 11.82 3.47 5.07
C PRO A 53 10.86 4.46 4.41
N VAL A 54 10.46 5.51 5.12
CA VAL A 54 9.59 6.56 4.57
C VAL A 54 10.25 7.28 3.38
N ASN A 55 11.57 7.47 3.44
CA ASN A 55 12.34 8.07 2.33
C ASN A 55 12.27 7.23 1.05
N ALA A 56 12.23 5.89 1.17
CA ALA A 56 12.05 5.01 0.01
C ALA A 56 10.66 5.22 -0.61
N GLY A 57 9.62 5.42 0.20
CA GLY A 57 8.28 5.79 -0.25
C GLY A 57 8.26 7.14 -1.01
N LEU A 58 9.02 8.13 -0.56
CA LEU A 58 9.13 9.43 -1.24
C LEU A 58 9.81 9.28 -2.61
N VAL A 59 10.95 8.60 -2.67
CA VAL A 59 11.64 8.33 -3.94
C VAL A 59 10.72 7.55 -4.88
N ALA A 60 10.08 6.50 -4.37
CA ALA A 60 9.11 5.72 -5.14
C ALA A 60 7.97 6.58 -5.67
N ALA A 61 7.41 7.52 -4.88
CA ALA A 61 6.33 8.39 -5.32
C ALA A 61 6.75 9.32 -6.47
N VAL A 62 8.00 9.84 -6.45
CA VAL A 62 8.54 10.70 -7.51
C VAL A 62 8.72 9.92 -8.81
N PHE A 63 9.26 8.70 -8.73
CA PHE A 63 9.50 7.85 -9.91
C PHE A 63 8.27 7.01 -10.31
N ALA A 64 7.23 6.95 -9.48
CA ALA A 64 6.05 6.11 -9.68
C ALA A 64 5.43 6.30 -11.06
N PRO A 65 5.24 7.52 -11.60
CA PRO A 65 4.63 7.67 -12.92
C PRO A 65 5.45 7.03 -14.04
N VAL A 66 6.78 7.20 -14.01
CA VAL A 66 7.69 6.65 -15.03
C VAL A 66 7.75 5.13 -14.94
N VAL A 67 7.92 4.60 -13.73
CA VAL A 67 7.94 3.14 -13.49
C VAL A 67 6.58 2.52 -13.84
N THR A 68 5.47 3.21 -13.54
CA THR A 68 4.12 2.76 -13.90
C THR A 68 3.92 2.74 -15.42
N ALA A 69 4.35 3.78 -16.14
CA ALA A 69 4.27 3.81 -17.59
C ALA A 69 5.10 2.69 -18.23
N ALA A 70 6.36 2.51 -17.78
CA ALA A 70 7.22 1.43 -18.24
C ALA A 70 6.63 0.06 -17.91
N GLY A 71 6.10 -0.12 -16.69
CA GLY A 71 5.45 -1.34 -16.24
C GLY A 71 4.16 -1.65 -17.02
N ALA A 72 3.39 -0.64 -17.39
CA ALA A 72 2.19 -0.80 -18.22
C ALA A 72 2.54 -1.22 -19.66
N ILE A 73 3.54 -0.56 -20.28
CA ILE A 73 4.05 -0.97 -21.60
C ILE A 73 4.58 -2.41 -21.54
N THR A 74 5.35 -2.71 -20.49
CA THR A 74 5.88 -4.05 -20.22
C THR A 74 4.77 -5.07 -20.10
N ALA A 75 3.75 -4.83 -19.27
CA ALA A 75 2.61 -5.73 -19.11
C ALA A 75 1.87 -6.02 -20.42
N LEU A 76 1.90 -5.09 -21.40
CA LEU A 76 1.23 -5.24 -22.68
C LEU A 76 2.07 -5.94 -23.77
N ALA A 77 3.40 -5.95 -23.67
CA ALA A 77 4.26 -6.33 -24.81
C ALA A 77 4.52 -7.84 -25.00
N GLY A 78 3.77 -8.74 -24.34
CA GLY A 78 3.83 -10.20 -24.58
C GLY A 78 3.93 -11.04 -23.31
N PRO A 79 4.38 -12.31 -23.37
CA PRO A 79 4.69 -13.12 -22.19
C PRO A 79 6.09 -12.80 -21.64
N TRP A 80 6.19 -12.44 -20.37
CA TRP A 80 7.43 -12.04 -19.71
C TRP A 80 7.75 -13.03 -18.59
N SER A 81 9.04 -13.29 -18.38
CA SER A 81 9.54 -14.04 -17.23
C SER A 81 10.31 -13.09 -16.32
N ILE A 82 9.88 -12.96 -15.07
CA ILE A 82 10.48 -12.07 -14.07
C ILE A 82 11.30 -12.95 -13.12
N ALA A 83 12.63 -12.92 -13.25
CA ALA A 83 13.53 -13.56 -12.31
C ALA A 83 13.79 -12.62 -11.14
N VAL A 84 13.35 -13.00 -9.94
CA VAL A 84 13.62 -12.25 -8.71
C VAL A 84 14.79 -12.92 -8.01
N GLU A 85 15.97 -12.33 -8.13
CA GLU A 85 17.11 -12.73 -7.31
C GLU A 85 16.95 -12.15 -5.91
N ARG A 86 16.67 -13.02 -4.95
CA ARG A 86 16.74 -12.68 -3.53
C ARG A 86 18.13 -13.03 -3.03
N ARG A 87 18.87 -12.03 -2.56
CA ARG A 87 20.06 -12.30 -1.76
C ARG A 87 19.61 -12.87 -0.42
N GLY A 88 19.63 -14.19 -0.29
CA GLY A 88 19.29 -14.91 0.93
C GLY A 88 18.45 -16.18 0.78
N ASP A 89 18.06 -16.62 -0.43
CA ASP A 89 17.52 -17.98 -0.58
C ASP A 89 18.68 -18.98 -0.39
N PRO A 90 18.67 -19.86 0.63
CA PRO A 90 19.59 -20.99 0.64
C PRO A 90 19.29 -21.81 -0.61
N ALA A 91 20.35 -22.20 -1.32
CA ALA A 91 20.26 -23.04 -2.51
C ALA A 91 19.31 -24.22 -2.24
N PRO A 92 18.46 -24.63 -3.21
CA PRO A 92 17.64 -25.82 -3.04
C PRO A 92 18.56 -26.97 -2.62
N GLU A 93 18.37 -27.49 -1.40
CA GLU A 93 19.10 -28.65 -0.92
C GLU A 93 18.85 -29.80 -1.91
N GLU A 94 19.83 -30.07 -2.77
CA GLU A 94 19.98 -31.38 -3.41
C GLU A 94 20.05 -32.40 -2.29
N LYS A 95 18.95 -33.13 -2.07
CA LYS A 95 18.96 -34.33 -1.26
C LYS A 95 19.87 -35.34 -1.97
N PRO A 96 21.03 -35.71 -1.41
CA PRO A 96 21.80 -36.81 -1.97
C PRO A 96 20.97 -38.09 -1.79
N SER A 97 20.76 -38.80 -2.90
CA SER A 97 20.21 -40.17 -2.91
C SER A 97 21.21 -41.17 -2.35
#